data_AF-A0A7S1KY35-F1
#
_entry.id   AF-A0A7S1KY35-F1
#
_cell.length_a   1.000
_cell.length_b   1.000
_cell.length_c   1.000
_cell.angle_alpha   90.00
_cell.angle_beta   90.00
_cell.angle_gamma   90.00
#
_symmetry.space_group_name_H-M   'P 1'
#
loop_
_entity.id
_entity.type
_entity.pdbx_description
1 polymer ?
#
loop_
_entity_poly.entity_id
_entity_poly.type
_entity_poly.pdbx_seq_one_letter_code
_entity_poly.pdbx_strand_id
1 'polypeptide(L)'
;RDAKDRLQRREARPAPVGPDADVLNFWLLYAEVLHGECFDGHPHMRAFKDLPSVRSSLEPSKEGEWAGEMVGDVMSVYRSICKDVDAQVLGPGFEAAFFLQARLCLLTRTFQIGRGSAMVPVSDFLNHGVEPGALHEWDDRRSMHVITADRALAPG
;
A
#
# COMPACT_ATOMS: atom_id res chain seq x y z
N ARG A 1 -0.93 -42.24 20.94
CA ARG A 1 -1.03 -40.82 21.39
C ARG A 1 -2.19 -40.23 20.62
N ASP A 2 -3.24 -39.93 21.35
CA ASP A 2 -4.64 -40.01 20.91
C ASP A 2 -5.11 -38.69 20.27
N ALA A 3 -5.84 -38.78 19.14
CA ALA A 3 -6.37 -37.62 18.41
C ALA A 3 -7.45 -36.85 19.21
N LYS A 4 -7.93 -37.44 20.31
CA LYS A 4 -8.86 -36.81 21.25
C LYS A 4 -8.27 -35.64 22.05
N ASP A 5 -6.95 -35.57 22.19
CA ASP A 5 -6.27 -34.54 22.99
C ASP A 5 -6.15 -33.18 22.25
N ARG A 6 -6.34 -33.17 20.93
CA ARG A 6 -6.29 -31.93 20.10
C ARG A 6 -7.61 -31.16 20.07
N LEU A 7 -8.72 -31.80 20.44
CA LEU A 7 -10.06 -31.18 20.44
C LEU A 7 -10.41 -30.51 21.78
N GLN A 8 -9.70 -30.81 22.87
CA GLN A 8 -9.96 -30.22 24.19
C GLN A 8 -9.14 -28.95 24.49
N ARG A 9 -8.17 -28.58 23.63
CA ARG A 9 -7.46 -27.28 23.69
C ARG A 9 -8.00 -26.24 22.72
N ARG A 10 -9.31 -26.25 22.47
CA ARG A 10 -10.04 -25.05 22.06
C ARG A 10 -10.50 -24.34 23.33
N GLU A 11 -9.53 -23.91 24.14
CA GLU A 11 -9.79 -22.86 25.12
C GLU A 11 -10.33 -21.66 24.36
N ALA A 12 -11.40 -21.09 24.92
CA ALA A 12 -12.21 -20.05 24.31
C ALA A 12 -11.31 -18.98 23.68
N ARG A 13 -11.30 -18.93 22.34
CA ARG A 13 -10.72 -17.79 21.61
C ARG A 13 -11.51 -16.58 22.12
N PRO A 14 -10.89 -15.62 22.81
CA PRO A 14 -11.59 -14.43 23.24
C PRO A 14 -12.26 -13.82 22.01
N ALA A 15 -13.51 -13.38 22.16
CA ALA A 15 -14.20 -12.65 21.10
C ALA A 15 -13.26 -11.54 20.61
N PRO A 16 -13.15 -11.31 19.28
CA PRO A 16 -12.29 -10.25 18.76
C PRO A 16 -12.72 -8.96 19.47
N VAL A 17 -11.83 -8.46 20.33
CA VAL A 17 -11.98 -7.14 20.93
C VAL A 17 -12.01 -6.20 19.74
N GLY A 18 -13.14 -5.52 19.53
CA GLY A 18 -13.23 -4.50 18.48
C GLY A 18 -12.05 -3.55 18.62
N PRO A 19 -11.53 -2.98 17.52
CA PRO A 19 -10.38 -2.08 17.61
C PRO A 19 -10.69 -1.00 18.65
N ASP A 20 -9.77 -0.83 19.60
CA ASP A 20 -9.83 0.26 20.57
C ASP A 20 -10.10 1.57 19.81
N ALA A 21 -10.88 2.48 20.39
CA ALA A 21 -11.19 3.76 19.77
C ALA A 21 -9.90 4.51 19.38
N ASP A 22 -8.83 4.30 20.15
CA ASP A 22 -7.50 4.83 19.88
C ASP A 22 -6.85 4.20 18.64
N VAL A 23 -7.05 2.90 18.40
CA VAL A 23 -6.57 2.22 17.20
C VAL A 23 -7.33 2.71 15.97
N LEU A 24 -8.65 2.86 16.05
CA LEU A 24 -9.46 3.39 14.95
C LEU A 24 -9.07 4.84 14.61
N ASN A 25 -8.90 5.70 15.62
CA ASN A 25 -8.47 7.09 15.43
C ASN A 25 -7.08 7.18 14.79
N PHE A 26 -6.15 6.32 15.19
CA PHE A 26 -4.83 6.22 14.55
C PHE A 26 -4.95 5.91 13.05
N TRP A 27 -5.79 4.94 12.67
CA TRP A 27 -5.98 4.57 11.26
C TRP A 27 -6.65 5.67 10.43
N LEU A 28 -7.58 6.41 11.02
CA LEU A 28 -8.22 7.55 10.37
C LEU A 28 -7.22 8.70 10.13
N LEU A 29 -6.40 9.04 11.13
CA LEU A 29 -5.33 10.04 11.00
C LEU A 29 -4.26 9.58 9.98
N TYR A 30 -3.92 8.31 9.99
CA TYR A 30 -3.01 7.71 9.02
C TYR A 30 -3.54 7.84 7.59
N ALA A 31 -4.84 7.56 7.37
CA ALA A 31 -5.48 7.75 6.07
C ALA A 31 -5.49 9.23 5.66
N GLU A 32 -5.75 10.16 6.59
CA GLU A 32 -5.73 11.60 6.35
C GLU A 32 -4.34 12.12 5.93
N VAL A 33 -3.28 11.69 6.60
CA VAL A 33 -1.89 12.05 6.22
C VAL A 33 -1.56 11.53 4.83
N LEU A 34 -2.01 10.33 4.47
CA LEU A 34 -1.86 9.80 3.11
C LEU A 34 -2.67 10.57 2.06
N HIS A 35 -3.70 11.35 2.43
CA HIS A 35 -4.49 12.18 1.51
C HIS A 35 -3.81 13.52 1.19
N GLY A 36 -2.76 13.92 1.93
CA GLY A 36 -2.14 15.25 1.81
C GLY A 36 -1.19 15.44 0.61
N GLU A 37 -0.89 14.38 -0.15
CA GLU A 37 0.08 14.43 -1.25
C GLU A 37 -0.51 15.04 -2.54
N CYS A 38 0.20 15.99 -3.15
CA CYS A 38 -0.20 16.60 -4.43
C CYS A 38 0.49 15.91 -5.62
N PHE A 39 -0.29 15.17 -6.41
CA PHE A 39 0.23 14.42 -7.56
C PHE A 39 0.11 15.14 -8.91
N ASP A 40 -0.24 16.43 -8.94
CA ASP A 40 -0.46 17.16 -10.21
C ASP A 40 0.79 17.21 -11.10
N GLY A 41 1.99 17.20 -10.48
CA GLY A 41 3.27 17.14 -11.20
C GLY A 41 3.71 15.72 -11.60
N HIS A 42 3.03 14.68 -11.13
CA HIS A 42 3.45 13.30 -11.33
C HIS A 42 3.42 12.92 -12.83
N PRO A 43 4.46 12.25 -13.38
CA PRO A 43 4.51 11.89 -14.81
C PRO A 43 3.26 11.15 -15.31
N HIS A 44 2.72 10.21 -14.53
CA HIS A 44 1.48 9.52 -14.88
C HIS A 44 0.25 10.45 -14.91
N MET A 45 0.14 11.41 -13.99
CA MET A 45 -0.96 12.38 -14.00
C MET A 45 -0.85 13.33 -15.20
N ARG A 46 0.36 13.75 -15.56
CA ARG A 46 0.61 14.50 -16.79
C ARG A 46 0.28 13.69 -18.04
N ALA A 47 0.70 12.43 -18.09
CA ALA A 47 0.42 11.53 -19.21
C ALA A 47 -1.08 11.23 -19.35
N PHE A 48 -1.81 11.15 -18.22
CA PHE A 48 -3.27 11.01 -18.23
C PHE A 48 -3.97 12.24 -18.81
N LYS A 49 -3.49 13.45 -18.49
CA LYS A 49 -4.07 14.71 -18.99
C LYS A 49 -3.68 15.02 -20.45
N ASP A 50 -2.42 14.77 -20.83
CA ASP A 50 -1.87 15.10 -22.16
C ASP A 50 -0.69 14.16 -22.54
N LEU A 51 -1.03 12.92 -22.94
CA LEU A 51 -0.06 11.91 -23.34
C LEU A 51 0.84 12.33 -24.53
N PRO A 52 0.32 12.95 -25.61
CA PRO A 52 1.16 13.40 -26.73
C PRO A 52 2.25 14.38 -26.31
N SER A 53 1.91 15.36 -25.44
CA SER A 53 2.90 16.31 -24.91
C SER A 53 3.98 15.62 -24.08
N VAL A 54 3.59 14.69 -23.20
CA VAL A 54 4.55 13.92 -22.40
C VAL A 54 5.48 13.09 -23.29
N ARG A 55 4.95 12.39 -24.31
CA ARG A 55 5.76 11.64 -25.27
C ARG A 55 6.79 12.52 -25.97
N SER A 56 6.34 13.63 -26.54
CA SER A 56 7.22 14.60 -27.22
C SER A 56 8.33 15.12 -26.29
N SER A 57 8.00 15.40 -25.01
CA SER A 57 8.97 15.91 -24.04
C SER A 57 10.03 14.90 -23.59
N LEU A 58 9.77 13.61 -23.78
CA LEU A 58 10.67 12.53 -23.35
C LEU A 58 11.46 11.92 -24.51
N GLU A 59 11.24 12.34 -25.75
CA GLU A 59 12.03 11.87 -26.90
C GLU A 59 13.54 12.12 -26.69
N PRO A 60 14.42 11.15 -27.07
CA PRO A 60 14.12 9.92 -27.82
C PRO A 60 13.73 8.71 -26.96
N SER A 61 13.37 8.91 -25.68
CA SER A 61 13.04 7.83 -24.76
C SER A 61 11.65 7.24 -25.00
N LYS A 62 11.53 5.91 -24.78
CA LYS A 62 10.24 5.20 -24.78
C LYS A 62 9.43 5.40 -23.51
N GLU A 63 9.95 6.12 -22.51
CA GLU A 63 9.27 6.35 -21.25
C GLU A 63 7.88 7.00 -21.42
N GLY A 64 7.70 7.86 -22.43
CA GLY A 64 6.40 8.44 -22.73
C GLY A 64 5.37 7.42 -23.25
N GLU A 65 5.81 6.38 -23.97
CA GLU A 65 4.95 5.27 -24.39
C GLU A 65 4.53 4.43 -23.18
N TRP A 66 5.50 4.03 -22.36
CA TRP A 66 5.27 3.26 -21.14
C TRP A 66 4.38 4.00 -20.15
N ALA A 67 4.54 5.32 -20.01
CA ALA A 67 3.65 6.15 -19.20
C ALA A 67 2.19 6.04 -19.65
N GLY A 68 1.94 6.02 -20.96
CA GLY A 68 0.61 5.83 -21.52
C GLY A 68 0.03 4.44 -21.24
N GLU A 69 0.84 3.40 -21.40
CA GLU A 69 0.42 2.02 -21.10
C GLU A 69 0.09 1.84 -19.62
N MET A 70 0.93 2.38 -18.73
CA MET A 70 0.70 2.34 -17.28
C MET A 70 -0.58 3.07 -16.88
N VAL A 71 -0.82 4.27 -17.43
CA VAL A 71 -2.07 5.01 -17.20
C VAL A 71 -3.28 4.24 -17.72
N GLY A 72 -3.15 3.63 -18.91
CA GLY A 72 -4.20 2.79 -19.50
C GLY A 72 -4.57 1.61 -18.60
N ASP A 73 -3.56 0.92 -18.07
CA ASP A 73 -3.75 -0.20 -17.12
C ASP A 73 -4.49 0.27 -15.85
N VAL A 74 -4.02 1.36 -15.22
CA VAL A 74 -4.65 1.95 -14.03
C VAL A 74 -6.13 2.23 -14.26
N MET A 75 -6.48 2.86 -15.39
CA MET A 75 -7.85 3.18 -15.74
C MET A 75 -8.68 1.94 -16.06
N SER A 76 -8.09 0.94 -16.70
CA SER A 76 -8.74 -0.34 -17.00
C SER A 76 -9.11 -1.09 -15.72
N VAL A 77 -8.19 -1.15 -14.77
CA VAL A 77 -8.42 -1.76 -13.45
C VAL A 77 -9.53 -1.01 -12.69
N TYR A 78 -9.47 0.32 -12.62
CA TYR A 78 -10.52 1.12 -11.98
C TYR A 78 -11.90 0.85 -12.57
N ARG A 79 -12.01 0.88 -13.90
CA ARG A 79 -13.28 0.62 -14.60
C ARG A 79 -13.80 -0.79 -14.34
N SER A 80 -12.91 -1.78 -14.30
CA SER A 80 -13.28 -3.16 -14.01
C SER A 80 -13.80 -3.31 -12.59
N ILE A 81 -13.15 -2.67 -11.60
CA ILE A 81 -13.63 -2.62 -10.21
C ILE A 81 -15.02 -1.98 -10.14
N CYS A 82 -15.20 -0.80 -10.73
CA CYS A 82 -16.51 -0.12 -10.71
C CYS A 82 -17.62 -0.90 -11.43
N LYS A 83 -17.26 -1.74 -12.40
CA LYS A 83 -18.20 -2.55 -13.17
C LYS A 83 -18.58 -3.84 -12.45
N ASP A 84 -17.59 -4.52 -11.87
CA ASP A 84 -17.74 -5.91 -11.44
C ASP A 84 -17.89 -6.05 -9.91
N VAL A 85 -17.54 -5.01 -9.12
CA VAL A 85 -17.72 -5.01 -7.65
C VAL A 85 -19.02 -4.30 -7.27
N ASP A 86 -19.79 -4.91 -6.36
CA ASP A 86 -21.04 -4.36 -5.87
C ASP A 86 -20.84 -2.98 -5.21
N ALA A 87 -21.70 -2.02 -5.54
CA ALA A 87 -21.62 -0.65 -5.03
C ALA A 87 -21.74 -0.56 -3.50
N GLN A 88 -22.43 -1.51 -2.85
CA GLN A 88 -22.49 -1.60 -1.39
C GLN A 88 -21.14 -1.98 -0.78
N VAL A 89 -20.32 -2.74 -1.50
CA VAL A 89 -18.97 -3.12 -1.06
C VAL A 89 -17.99 -1.98 -1.28
N LEU A 90 -18.09 -1.26 -2.41
CA LEU A 90 -17.29 -0.07 -2.67
C LEU A 90 -17.60 1.09 -1.72
N GLY A 91 -18.82 1.11 -1.20
CA GLY A 91 -19.31 2.17 -0.32
C GLY A 91 -19.82 3.39 -1.10
N PRO A 92 -20.68 4.21 -0.47
CA PRO A 92 -21.15 5.45 -1.07
C PRO A 92 -19.97 6.41 -1.27
N GLY A 93 -19.87 7.01 -2.47
CA GLY A 93 -18.83 8.00 -2.77
C GLY A 93 -17.47 7.39 -3.14
N PHE A 94 -17.42 6.16 -3.65
CA PHE A 94 -16.21 5.64 -4.26
C PHE A 94 -15.82 6.46 -5.50
N GLU A 95 -14.74 7.23 -5.37
CA GLU A 95 -14.22 8.12 -6.40
C GLU A 95 -12.89 7.61 -6.95
N ALA A 96 -12.58 8.01 -8.19
CA ALA A 96 -11.31 7.68 -8.84
C ALA A 96 -10.09 8.15 -8.02
N ALA A 97 -10.24 9.25 -7.26
CA ALA A 97 -9.19 9.77 -6.39
C ALA A 97 -8.79 8.76 -5.30
N PHE A 98 -9.77 8.15 -4.61
CA PHE A 98 -9.52 7.14 -3.59
C PHE A 98 -8.87 5.89 -4.17
N PHE A 99 -9.33 5.44 -5.34
CA PHE A 99 -8.68 4.32 -6.04
C PHE A 99 -7.22 4.62 -6.36
N LEU A 100 -6.95 5.79 -6.94
CA LEU A 100 -5.60 6.16 -7.35
C LEU A 100 -4.67 6.26 -6.15
N GLN A 101 -5.13 6.90 -5.07
CA GLN A 101 -4.37 7.01 -3.84
C GLN A 101 -4.09 5.62 -3.22
N ALA A 102 -5.10 4.75 -3.12
CA ALA A 102 -4.91 3.39 -2.61
C ALA A 102 -3.89 2.61 -3.47
N ARG A 103 -3.96 2.75 -4.80
CA ARG A 103 -2.98 2.15 -5.71
C ARG A 103 -1.58 2.70 -5.50
N LEU A 104 -1.42 4.01 -5.32
CA LEU A 104 -0.12 4.64 -5.05
C LEU A 104 0.45 4.19 -3.70
N CYS A 105 -0.39 4.02 -2.69
CA CYS A 105 0.02 3.43 -1.41
C CYS A 105 0.50 1.99 -1.60
N LEU A 106 -0.22 1.17 -2.39
CA LEU A 106 0.21 -0.19 -2.68
C LEU A 106 1.55 -0.23 -3.43
N LEU A 107 1.83 0.72 -4.32
CA LEU A 107 3.08 0.75 -5.07
C LEU A 107 4.27 1.23 -4.24
N THR A 108 4.05 2.15 -3.29
CA THR A 108 5.15 2.84 -2.59
C THR A 108 5.35 2.38 -1.15
N ARG A 109 4.36 1.75 -0.52
CA ARG A 109 4.35 1.41 0.91
C ARG A 109 4.21 -0.08 1.21
N THR A 110 4.18 -0.96 0.21
CA THR A 110 4.15 -2.42 0.45
C THR A 110 5.55 -3.00 0.61
N PHE A 111 5.68 -3.89 1.58
CA PHE A 111 6.86 -4.73 1.78
C PHE A 111 6.60 -6.11 1.19
N GLN A 112 7.62 -6.70 0.58
CA GLN A 112 7.57 -8.09 0.14
C GLN A 112 7.63 -9.00 1.37
N ILE A 113 6.65 -9.90 1.50
CA ILE A 113 6.52 -10.84 2.62
C ILE A 113 6.38 -12.27 2.10
N GLY A 114 7.45 -13.06 2.19
CA GLY A 114 7.45 -14.47 1.77
C GLY A 114 6.89 -14.70 0.37
N ARG A 115 5.60 -15.11 0.27
CA ARG A 115 4.89 -15.40 -0.99
C ARG A 115 4.00 -14.25 -1.52
N GLY A 116 4.04 -13.07 -0.91
CA GLY A 116 3.20 -11.94 -1.32
C GLY A 116 3.77 -10.60 -0.88
N SER A 117 2.88 -9.62 -0.73
CA SER A 117 3.22 -8.31 -0.19
C SER A 117 2.19 -7.86 0.83
N ALA A 118 2.62 -6.99 1.74
CA ALA A 118 1.76 -6.41 2.77
C ALA A 118 2.17 -4.96 3.04
N MET A 119 1.18 -4.13 3.35
CA MET A 119 1.44 -2.86 4.00
C MET A 119 1.67 -3.13 5.49
N VAL A 120 2.80 -2.69 6.02
CA VAL A 120 3.14 -2.88 7.43
C VAL A 120 3.09 -1.51 8.11
N PRO A 121 2.10 -1.27 8.99
CA PRO A 121 1.94 0.01 9.67
C PRO A 121 3.19 0.38 10.46
N VAL A 122 3.44 1.68 10.60
CA VAL A 122 4.63 2.24 11.27
C VAL A 122 5.90 2.05 10.47
N SER A 123 6.12 0.84 9.94
CA SER A 123 7.27 0.52 9.09
C SER A 123 7.24 1.29 7.77
N ASP A 124 6.05 1.53 7.25
CA ASP A 124 5.82 2.20 5.97
C ASP A 124 6.23 3.69 5.98
N PHE A 125 6.38 4.30 7.16
CA PHE A 125 6.92 5.67 7.31
C PHE A 125 8.42 5.76 7.10
N LEU A 126 9.15 4.63 7.08
CA LEU A 126 10.58 4.65 6.80
C LEU A 126 10.81 5.06 5.35
N ASN A 127 11.65 6.08 5.18
CA ASN A 127 12.00 6.59 3.86
C ASN A 127 13.18 5.81 3.27
N HIS A 128 13.25 5.82 1.94
CA HIS A 128 14.46 5.41 1.24
C HIS A 128 15.57 6.45 1.44
N GLY A 129 16.80 5.99 1.63
CA GLY A 129 17.98 6.84 1.74
C GLY A 129 19.10 6.29 0.85
N VAL A 130 19.96 7.19 0.35
CA VAL A 130 21.14 6.83 -0.46
C VAL A 130 22.06 5.89 0.32
N GLU A 131 22.19 6.15 1.62
CA GLU A 131 22.85 5.28 2.58
C GLU A 131 21.78 4.71 3.51
N PRO A 132 21.25 3.51 3.24
CA PRO A 132 20.27 2.89 4.12
C PRO A 132 20.85 2.75 5.52
N GLY A 133 20.00 3.02 6.53
CA GLY A 133 20.34 2.93 7.95
C GLY A 133 19.59 1.83 8.70
N ALA A 134 18.77 1.07 7.96
CA ALA A 134 17.89 0.06 8.49
C ALA A 134 17.68 -1.03 7.43
N LEU A 135 17.69 -2.27 7.91
CA LEU A 135 17.29 -3.45 7.17
C LEU A 135 15.90 -3.84 7.60
N HIS A 136 15.14 -4.42 6.69
CA HIS A 136 13.85 -4.98 7.02
C HIS A 136 13.75 -6.41 6.47
N GLU A 137 13.12 -7.28 7.24
CA GLU A 137 12.85 -8.66 6.86
C GLU A 137 11.50 -9.12 7.39
N TRP A 138 10.97 -10.19 6.82
CA TRP A 138 9.77 -10.86 7.32
C TRP A 138 10.16 -12.15 8.04
N ASP A 139 9.90 -12.22 9.35
CA ASP A 139 10.06 -13.45 10.13
C ASP A 139 8.80 -14.30 9.98
N ASP A 140 8.84 -15.30 9.11
CA ASP A 140 7.73 -16.23 8.88
C ASP A 140 7.32 -17.00 10.15
N ARG A 141 8.28 -17.34 11.03
CA ARG A 141 7.99 -18.15 12.23
C ARG A 141 7.16 -17.37 13.23
N ARG A 142 7.46 -16.08 13.35
CA ARG A 142 6.76 -15.16 14.25
C ARG A 142 5.66 -14.38 13.56
N SER A 143 5.55 -14.50 12.23
CA SER A 143 4.62 -13.76 11.38
C SER A 143 4.69 -12.24 11.63
N MET A 144 5.92 -11.71 11.63
CA MET A 144 6.17 -10.29 11.92
C MET A 144 7.15 -9.68 10.92
N HIS A 145 6.96 -8.39 10.67
CA HIS A 145 7.95 -7.56 10.00
C HIS A 145 8.96 -7.09 11.03
N VAL A 146 10.24 -7.32 10.77
CA VAL A 146 11.34 -6.95 11.65
C VAL A 146 12.15 -5.87 10.95
N ILE A 147 12.31 -4.72 11.62
CA ILE A 147 13.22 -3.66 11.18
C ILE A 147 14.39 -3.64 12.16
N THR A 148 15.60 -3.71 11.62
CA THR A 148 16.84 -3.66 12.39
C THR A 148 17.69 -2.51 11.90
N ALA A 149 18.10 -1.61 12.79
CA ALA A 149 19.09 -0.60 12.45
C ALA A 149 20.43 -1.28 12.09
N ASP A 150 21.01 -0.94 10.95
CA ASP A 150 22.31 -1.48 10.51
C ASP A 150 23.50 -0.65 11.00
N ARG A 151 23.21 0.52 11.58
CA ARG A 151 24.18 1.45 12.16
C ARG A 151 23.61 2.12 13.40
N ALA A 152 24.51 2.69 14.21
CA ALA A 152 24.10 3.53 15.32
C ALA A 152 23.43 4.80 14.78
N LEU A 153 22.21 5.05 15.25
CA LEU A 153 21.48 6.29 14.96
C LEU A 153 21.59 7.19 16.20
N ALA A 154 22.03 8.42 15.99
CA ALA A 154 21.97 9.42 17.06
C ALA A 154 20.51 9.78 17.34
N PRO A 155 20.14 10.09 18.60
CA PRO A 155 18.83 10.68 18.89
C PRO A 155 18.65 11.97 18.08
N GLY A 156 17.50 12.11 17.41
CA GLY A 156 17.13 13.25 16.58
C GLY A 156 15.65 13.47 16.63
#